data_AF-A0A6J3BCT4-F1
#
_entry.id   AF-A0A6J3BCT4-F1
#
_cell.length_a   1.000
_cell.length_b   1.000
_cell.length_c   1.000
_cell.angle_alpha   90.00
_cell.angle_beta   90.00
_cell.angle_gamma   90.00
#
_symmetry.space_group_name_H-M   'P 1'
#
loop_
_entity.id
_entity.type
_entity.pdbx_description
1 polymer ?
#
loop_
_entity_poly.entity_id
_entity_poly.type
_entity_poly.pdbx_seq_one_letter_code
_entity_poly.pdbx_strand_id
1 'polypeptide(L)'
;MSSPGLLLLVLLLAPLPLQPSLLPPPDTPEGKAAITGLILSALERATSFLKKRLPEINLDGVVGFRVLEVQLKGIQEKWAWDPRLQPLSLRAGKLAEKLGPLLHRSIFHLQLSDPKYLREFQPTIESGFWKLPRAWTHTNASMVYPTFEPQDSFSEERSDLCLVQLLGTRADGSQPCRLSDFCRTLMTRPGCSGYCLSHQLLFFLVARMRGCTKGLFRQSQRYMNLFCANMMDLNRRAEAIGYAYQTRDLFMENIMLCGIGGFSDFYKLRWLEAILSWQKLQEGCFGRPAAEDEELPKAINYQHHFLRRVKRRDKQFTGLIRKTAPGTSAERTEYRELISEVLQE
;
A
#
# COMPACT_ATOMS: atom_id res chain seq x y z
N MET A 1 -24.46 13.38 -48.93
CA MET A 1 -23.42 14.35 -48.53
C MET A 1 -23.17 14.17 -47.04
N SER A 2 -22.13 13.42 -46.70
CA SER A 2 -21.78 13.08 -45.32
C SER A 2 -21.22 14.34 -44.63
N SER A 3 -21.89 14.82 -43.59
CA SER A 3 -21.47 16.04 -42.88
C SER A 3 -20.10 15.81 -42.21
N PRO A 4 -19.06 16.63 -42.50
CA PRO A 4 -17.74 16.50 -41.89
C PRO A 4 -17.75 16.61 -40.35
N GLY A 5 -18.79 17.23 -39.79
CA GLY A 5 -18.96 17.37 -38.34
C GLY A 5 -19.26 16.06 -37.61
N LEU A 6 -19.82 15.05 -38.28
CA LEU A 6 -20.13 13.75 -37.66
C LEU A 6 -18.87 12.90 -37.46
N LEU A 7 -17.88 13.02 -38.35
CA LEU A 7 -16.59 12.34 -38.28
C LEU A 7 -15.73 12.87 -37.12
N LEU A 8 -15.77 14.18 -36.86
CA LEU A 8 -15.07 14.79 -35.72
C LEU A 8 -15.67 14.34 -34.38
N LEU A 9 -17.00 14.20 -34.29
CA LEU A 9 -17.67 13.71 -33.08
C LEU A 9 -17.36 12.24 -32.79
N VAL A 10 -17.22 11.40 -33.84
CA VAL A 10 -16.82 9.99 -33.68
C VAL A 10 -15.35 9.86 -33.27
N LEU A 11 -14.47 10.76 -33.72
CA LEU A 11 -13.05 10.79 -33.30
C LEU A 11 -12.88 11.27 -31.85
N LEU A 12 -13.76 12.15 -31.35
CA LEU A 12 -13.78 12.60 -29.96
C LEU A 12 -14.41 11.57 -28.99
N LEU A 13 -15.15 10.59 -29.52
CA LEU A 13 -15.74 9.47 -28.77
C LEU A 13 -14.95 8.17 -28.92
N ALA A 14 -13.91 8.16 -29.75
CA ALA A 14 -12.99 7.03 -29.81
C ALA A 14 -12.28 6.93 -28.44
N PRO A 15 -12.32 5.77 -27.77
CA PRO A 15 -11.51 5.58 -26.56
C PRO A 15 -10.08 5.89 -26.95
N LEU A 16 -9.45 6.80 -26.20
CA LEU A 16 -8.04 7.12 -26.36
C LEU A 16 -7.30 5.78 -26.45
N PRO A 17 -6.55 5.50 -27.53
CA PRO A 17 -5.92 4.20 -27.70
C PRO A 17 -5.13 3.91 -26.44
N LEU A 18 -5.41 2.76 -25.81
CA LEU A 18 -4.68 2.27 -24.65
C LEU A 18 -3.19 2.43 -24.98
N GLN A 19 -2.52 3.38 -24.33
CA GLN A 19 -1.09 3.57 -24.55
C GLN A 19 -0.42 2.20 -24.37
N PRO A 20 0.37 1.74 -25.36
CA PRO A 20 1.08 0.49 -25.25
C PRO A 20 1.99 0.57 -24.01
N SER A 21 2.03 -0.51 -23.23
CA SER A 21 2.88 -0.56 -22.05
C SER A 21 4.34 -0.33 -22.45
N LEU A 22 5.04 0.52 -21.71
CA LEU A 22 6.48 0.73 -21.84
C LEU A 22 7.27 -0.42 -21.21
N LEU A 23 6.61 -1.31 -20.45
CA LEU A 23 7.22 -2.52 -19.91
C LEU A 23 7.21 -3.64 -20.96
N PRO A 24 8.25 -4.49 -20.99
CA PRO A 24 8.28 -5.65 -21.88
C PRO A 24 7.14 -6.63 -21.52
N PRO A 25 6.64 -7.43 -22.49
CA PRO A 25 5.60 -8.41 -22.22
C PRO A 25 6.02 -9.40 -21.12
N PRO A 26 5.20 -9.61 -20.07
CA PRO A 26 5.55 -10.51 -18.97
C PRO A 26 5.45 -11.99 -19.34
N ASP A 27 4.93 -12.31 -20.54
CA ASP A 27 4.73 -13.68 -20.99
C ASP A 27 6.04 -14.36 -21.43
N THR A 28 7.11 -13.58 -21.64
CA THR A 28 8.43 -14.11 -21.98
C THR A 28 9.34 -14.16 -20.74
N PRO A 29 10.22 -15.17 -20.62
CA PRO A 29 11.22 -15.23 -19.55
C PRO A 29 12.08 -13.97 -19.45
N GLU A 30 12.47 -13.40 -20.58
CA GLU A 30 13.29 -12.19 -20.67
C GLU A 30 12.51 -10.97 -20.18
N GLY A 31 11.23 -10.86 -20.55
CA GLY A 31 10.34 -9.81 -20.06
C GLY A 31 10.12 -9.91 -18.56
N LYS A 32 9.87 -11.12 -18.02
CA LYS A 32 9.80 -11.37 -16.57
C LYS A 32 11.07 -10.89 -15.88
N ALA A 33 12.24 -11.30 -16.35
CA ALA A 33 13.53 -10.91 -15.76
C ALA A 33 13.75 -9.38 -15.81
N ALA A 34 13.41 -8.72 -16.92
CA ALA A 34 13.52 -7.27 -17.06
C ALA A 34 12.60 -6.53 -16.08
N ILE A 35 11.32 -6.91 -15.99
CA ILE A 35 10.37 -6.33 -15.04
C ILE A 35 10.87 -6.53 -13.60
N THR A 36 11.36 -7.73 -13.27
CA THR A 36 11.99 -8.04 -11.98
C THR A 36 13.13 -7.08 -11.65
N GLY A 37 14.01 -6.86 -12.63
CA GLY A 37 15.16 -6.00 -12.49
C GLY A 37 14.77 -4.55 -12.20
N LEU A 38 13.76 -4.03 -12.91
CA LEU A 38 13.21 -2.69 -12.69
C LEU A 38 12.64 -2.53 -11.29
N ILE A 39 11.84 -3.53 -10.91
CA ILE A 39 11.22 -3.61 -9.62
C ILE A 39 12.26 -3.62 -8.47
N LEU A 40 13.27 -4.50 -8.53
CA LEU A 40 14.31 -4.58 -7.50
C LEU A 40 15.09 -3.26 -7.42
N SER A 41 15.32 -2.59 -8.56
CA SER A 41 15.96 -1.27 -8.59
C SER A 41 15.11 -0.21 -7.88
N ALA A 42 13.79 -0.25 -8.07
CA ALA A 42 12.88 0.65 -7.37
C ALA A 42 12.90 0.43 -5.85
N LEU A 43 12.91 -0.83 -5.40
CA LEU A 43 13.02 -1.14 -3.98
C LEU A 43 14.37 -0.71 -3.38
N GLU A 44 15.47 -0.93 -4.08
CA GLU A 44 16.80 -0.53 -3.62
C GLU A 44 16.89 0.99 -3.44
N ARG A 45 16.30 1.75 -4.37
CA ARG A 45 16.18 3.21 -4.26
C ARG A 45 15.32 3.62 -3.06
N ALA A 46 14.15 3.02 -2.88
CA ALA A 46 13.27 3.29 -1.74
C ALA A 46 13.94 2.94 -0.39
N THR A 47 14.65 1.82 -0.34
CA THR A 47 15.43 1.39 0.83
C THR A 47 16.55 2.38 1.14
N SER A 48 17.24 2.87 0.10
CA SER A 48 18.31 3.86 0.23
C SER A 48 17.78 5.21 0.70
N PHE A 49 16.62 5.64 0.20
CA PHE A 49 15.92 6.84 0.67
C PHE A 49 15.62 6.75 2.17
N LEU A 50 14.94 5.68 2.59
CA LEU A 50 14.53 5.50 3.98
C LEU A 50 15.73 5.35 4.92
N LYS A 51 16.81 4.69 4.48
CA LYS A 51 18.09 4.63 5.24
C LYS A 51 18.65 6.02 5.56
N LYS A 52 18.51 7.00 4.67
CA LYS A 52 18.98 8.38 4.89
C LYS A 52 18.09 9.15 5.87
N ARG A 53 16.90 8.64 6.17
CA ARG A 53 15.87 9.32 6.94
C ARG A 53 15.37 8.56 8.18
N LEU A 54 16.12 7.55 8.64
CA LEU A 54 15.72 6.74 9.80
C LEU A 54 15.29 7.54 11.05
N PRO A 55 15.89 8.70 11.41
CA PRO A 55 15.42 9.48 12.56
C PRO A 55 13.96 9.97 12.46
N GLU A 56 13.43 10.03 11.25
CA GLU A 56 12.10 10.52 10.92
C GLU A 56 11.14 9.39 10.57
N ILE A 57 11.55 8.13 10.68
CA ILE A 57 10.67 7.00 10.39
C ILE A 57 9.54 6.91 11.42
N ASN A 58 8.33 6.61 10.96
CA ASN A 58 7.16 6.27 11.78
C ASN A 58 6.95 4.74 11.79
N LEU A 59 5.99 4.26 12.59
CA LEU A 59 5.67 2.82 12.67
C LEU A 59 5.36 2.23 11.30
N ASP A 60 4.60 2.95 10.51
CA ASP A 60 4.21 2.62 9.14
C ASP A 60 5.42 2.26 8.26
N GLY A 61 6.48 3.08 8.29
CA GLY A 61 7.73 2.81 7.59
C GLY A 61 8.48 1.59 8.14
N VAL A 62 8.44 1.35 9.45
CA VAL A 62 9.06 0.15 10.06
C VAL A 62 8.31 -1.13 9.67
N VAL A 63 6.97 -1.10 9.74
CA VAL A 63 6.10 -2.21 9.32
C VAL A 63 6.31 -2.50 7.84
N GLY A 64 6.37 -1.47 7.00
CA GLY A 64 6.62 -1.65 5.57
C GLY A 64 7.98 -2.27 5.27
N PHE A 65 9.03 -1.87 5.98
CA PHE A 65 10.33 -2.56 5.90
C PHE A 65 10.27 -4.02 6.35
N ARG A 66 9.46 -4.34 7.36
CA ARG A 66 9.30 -5.72 7.83
C ARG A 66 8.57 -6.57 6.80
N VAL A 67 7.50 -6.06 6.20
CA VAL A 67 6.77 -6.73 5.12
C VAL A 67 7.68 -6.93 3.91
N LEU A 68 8.43 -5.89 3.52
CA LEU A 68 9.40 -5.96 2.42
C LEU A 68 10.44 -7.05 2.63
N GLU A 69 10.99 -7.18 3.85
CA GLU A 69 11.92 -8.25 4.19
C GLU A 69 11.29 -9.64 3.96
N VAL A 70 10.04 -9.83 4.37
CA VAL A 70 9.31 -11.11 4.18
C VAL A 70 9.09 -11.40 2.71
N GLN A 71 8.69 -10.41 1.92
CA GLN A 71 8.51 -10.54 0.47
C GLN A 71 9.83 -10.93 -0.21
N LEU A 72 10.92 -10.21 0.08
CA LEU A 72 12.23 -10.48 -0.52
C LEU A 72 12.78 -11.87 -0.20
N LYS A 73 12.56 -12.37 1.03
CA LYS A 73 12.96 -13.74 1.39
C LYS A 73 12.12 -14.78 0.63
N GLY A 74 10.81 -14.59 0.55
CA GLY A 74 9.94 -15.50 -0.20
C GLY A 74 10.26 -15.55 -1.70
N ILE A 75 10.56 -14.41 -2.32
CA ILE A 75 10.95 -14.39 -3.75
C ILE A 75 12.33 -14.99 -3.96
N GLN A 76 13.28 -14.75 -3.05
CA GLN A 76 14.61 -15.34 -3.12
C GLN A 76 14.51 -16.88 -3.14
N GLU A 77 13.77 -17.45 -2.19
CA GLU A 77 13.56 -18.90 -2.10
C GLU A 77 12.89 -19.45 -3.36
N LYS A 78 11.85 -18.77 -3.86
CA LYS A 78 11.13 -19.21 -5.07
C LYS A 78 12.00 -19.13 -6.33
N TRP A 79 12.72 -18.02 -6.53
CA TRP A 79 13.55 -17.78 -7.71
C TRP A 79 14.89 -18.52 -7.69
N ALA A 80 15.33 -19.05 -6.55
CA ALA A 80 16.57 -19.81 -6.45
C ALA A 80 16.55 -21.07 -7.35
N TRP A 81 15.37 -21.60 -7.64
CA TRP A 81 15.16 -22.80 -8.45
C TRP A 81 15.07 -22.53 -9.96
N ASP A 82 14.93 -21.26 -10.39
CA ASP A 82 14.97 -20.89 -11.81
C ASP A 82 16.36 -20.33 -12.16
N PRO A 83 17.19 -21.05 -12.95
CA PRO A 83 18.52 -20.60 -13.35
C PRO A 83 18.54 -19.20 -13.98
N ARG A 84 17.47 -18.79 -14.69
CA ARG A 84 17.39 -17.48 -15.35
C ARG A 84 17.12 -16.35 -14.35
N LEU A 85 16.41 -16.65 -13.27
CA LEU A 85 16.14 -15.69 -12.20
C LEU A 85 17.18 -15.76 -11.09
N GLN A 86 18.12 -16.69 -11.12
CA GLN A 86 19.16 -16.85 -10.11
C GLN A 86 19.94 -15.55 -9.82
N PRO A 87 20.37 -14.73 -10.81
CA PRO A 87 21.02 -13.45 -10.51
C PRO A 87 20.10 -12.47 -9.76
N LEU A 88 18.81 -12.48 -10.09
CA LEU A 88 17.78 -11.64 -9.46
C LEU A 88 17.43 -12.16 -8.05
N SER A 89 17.40 -13.48 -7.85
CA SER A 89 17.27 -14.13 -6.54
C SER A 89 18.42 -13.70 -5.60
N LEU A 90 19.66 -13.76 -6.08
CA LEU A 90 20.82 -13.29 -5.31
C LEU A 90 20.74 -11.80 -4.98
N ARG A 91 20.24 -10.99 -5.91
CA ARG A 91 20.02 -9.55 -5.68
C ARG A 91 18.93 -9.30 -4.63
N ALA A 92 17.82 -10.03 -4.68
CA ALA A 92 16.75 -9.98 -3.69
C ALA A 92 17.27 -10.37 -2.29
N GLY A 93 18.05 -11.46 -2.21
CA GLY A 93 18.69 -11.89 -0.96
C GLY A 93 19.63 -10.85 -0.37
N LYS A 94 20.51 -10.25 -1.19
CA LYS A 94 21.37 -9.13 -0.75
C LYS A 94 20.58 -7.93 -0.25
N LEU A 95 19.42 -7.62 -0.85
CA LEU A 95 18.55 -6.56 -0.37
C LEU A 95 17.90 -6.94 0.97
N ALA A 96 17.43 -8.18 1.12
CA ALA A 96 16.87 -8.68 2.38
C ALA A 96 17.90 -8.65 3.52
N GLU A 97 19.15 -9.06 3.26
CA GLU A 97 20.27 -8.98 4.23
C GLU A 97 20.53 -7.54 4.67
N LYS A 98 20.46 -6.58 3.74
CA LYS A 98 20.61 -5.14 4.06
C LYS A 98 19.47 -4.61 4.92
N LEU A 99 18.26 -5.14 4.80
CA LEU A 99 17.11 -4.68 5.58
C LEU A 99 17.21 -5.05 7.06
N GLY A 100 17.83 -6.17 7.42
CA GLY A 100 17.93 -6.62 8.83
C GLY A 100 18.55 -5.58 9.78
N PRO A 101 19.77 -5.07 9.51
CA PRO A 101 20.39 -4.00 10.29
C PRO A 101 19.63 -2.67 10.20
N LEU A 102 19.01 -2.37 9.05
CA LEU A 102 18.20 -1.15 8.89
C LEU A 102 16.96 -1.20 9.77
N LEU A 103 16.25 -2.32 9.82
CA LEU A 103 15.10 -2.56 10.70
C LEU A 103 15.46 -2.35 12.16
N HIS A 104 16.59 -2.90 12.63
CA HIS A 104 17.06 -2.66 14.00
C HIS A 104 17.24 -1.17 14.30
N ARG A 105 17.89 -0.44 13.38
CA ARG A 105 18.10 1.01 13.53
C ARG A 105 16.78 1.79 13.43
N SER A 106 15.86 1.39 12.55
CA SER A 106 14.53 1.98 12.44
C SER A 106 13.74 1.83 13.74
N ILE A 107 13.73 0.64 14.33
CA ILE A 107 13.08 0.36 15.61
C ILE A 107 13.69 1.20 16.73
N PHE A 108 15.02 1.34 16.75
CA PHE A 108 15.70 2.23 17.70
C PHE A 108 15.23 3.69 17.56
N HIS A 109 15.16 4.24 16.35
CA HIS A 109 14.67 5.61 16.14
C HIS A 109 13.18 5.76 16.47
N LEU A 110 12.37 4.74 16.21
CA LEU A 110 10.97 4.73 16.60
C LEU A 110 10.82 4.70 18.14
N GLN A 111 11.62 3.89 18.84
CA GLN A 111 11.67 3.86 20.32
C GLN A 111 12.02 5.23 20.91
N LEU A 112 12.93 5.97 20.29
CA LEU A 112 13.30 7.31 20.75
C LEU A 112 12.18 8.34 20.58
N SER A 113 11.25 8.12 19.66
CA SER A 113 10.32 9.16 19.24
C SER A 113 8.85 8.88 19.51
N ASP A 114 8.41 7.63 19.44
CA ASP A 114 7.10 7.20 19.90
C ASP A 114 7.20 5.83 20.60
N PRO A 115 7.81 5.78 21.81
CA PRO A 115 7.99 4.54 22.55
C PRO A 115 6.67 3.88 22.95
N LYS A 116 5.59 4.66 23.07
CA LYS A 116 4.26 4.14 23.38
C LYS A 116 3.70 3.40 22.17
N TYR A 117 3.72 4.01 21.01
CA TYR A 117 3.19 3.41 19.78
C TYR A 117 4.00 2.18 19.37
N LEU A 118 5.33 2.22 19.55
CA LEU A 118 6.17 1.03 19.39
C LEU A 118 5.74 -0.11 20.31
N ARG A 119 5.49 0.14 21.59
CA ARG A 119 5.05 -0.91 22.53
C ARG A 119 3.69 -1.49 22.15
N GLU A 120 2.76 -0.62 21.78
CA GLU A 120 1.39 -0.98 21.39
C GLU A 120 1.37 -1.85 20.11
N PHE A 121 2.29 -1.61 19.17
CA PHE A 121 2.36 -2.33 17.90
C PHE A 121 3.57 -3.24 17.77
N GLN A 122 4.31 -3.46 18.86
CA GLN A 122 5.53 -4.27 18.87
C GLN A 122 5.40 -5.60 18.08
N PRO A 123 4.29 -6.33 18.14
CA PRO A 123 4.19 -7.60 17.43
C PRO A 123 4.27 -7.45 15.90
N THR A 124 3.78 -6.35 15.34
CA THR A 124 3.73 -6.14 13.88
C THR A 124 5.12 -5.87 13.28
N ILE A 125 6.11 -5.58 14.12
CA ILE A 125 7.50 -5.35 13.69
C ILE A 125 8.42 -6.53 14.04
N GLU A 126 7.91 -7.55 14.73
CA GLU A 126 8.66 -8.79 15.02
C GLU A 126 8.88 -9.62 13.75
N SER A 127 9.99 -10.37 13.75
CA SER A 127 10.22 -11.35 12.68
C SER A 127 9.19 -12.47 12.76
N GLY A 128 8.66 -12.90 11.61
CA GLY A 128 7.70 -14.01 11.52
C GLY A 128 6.23 -13.62 11.80
N PHE A 129 5.94 -12.36 12.15
CA PHE A 129 4.57 -11.88 12.29
C PHE A 129 3.84 -11.88 10.95
N TRP A 130 4.37 -11.15 9.97
CA TRP A 130 3.83 -11.10 8.61
C TRP A 130 4.19 -12.36 7.83
N LYS A 131 3.24 -12.86 7.05
CA LYS A 131 3.36 -14.09 6.26
C LYS A 131 2.82 -13.87 4.87
N LEU A 132 3.44 -14.51 3.89
CA LEU A 132 2.95 -14.53 2.52
C LEU A 132 1.65 -15.34 2.42
N PRO A 133 0.73 -14.99 1.52
CA PRO A 133 -0.47 -15.76 1.28
C PRO A 133 -0.10 -17.17 0.79
N ARG A 134 -0.80 -18.19 1.31
CA ARG A 134 -0.61 -19.59 0.90
C ARG A 134 -1.43 -19.96 -0.35
N ALA A 135 -2.44 -19.17 -0.65
CA ALA A 135 -3.36 -19.39 -1.75
C ALA A 135 -3.75 -18.03 -2.33
N TRP A 136 -3.99 -18.03 -3.63
CA TRP A 136 -4.42 -16.87 -4.39
C TRP A 136 -5.92 -16.96 -4.67
N THR A 137 -6.58 -15.81 -4.66
CA THR A 137 -7.99 -15.64 -5.00
C THR A 137 -8.17 -14.38 -5.83
N HIS A 138 -9.37 -14.21 -6.39
CA HIS A 138 -9.78 -13.01 -7.10
C HIS A 138 -10.86 -12.26 -6.32
N THR A 139 -10.98 -10.95 -6.55
CA THR A 139 -12.09 -10.18 -6.02
C THR A 139 -13.39 -10.52 -6.75
N ASN A 140 -14.52 -10.30 -6.08
CA ASN A 140 -15.84 -10.47 -6.67
C ASN A 140 -16.55 -9.11 -6.73
N ALA A 141 -16.77 -8.60 -7.95
CA ALA A 141 -17.40 -7.30 -8.17
C ALA A 141 -18.83 -7.23 -7.63
N SER A 142 -19.54 -8.35 -7.43
CA SER A 142 -20.88 -8.35 -6.82
C SER A 142 -20.88 -7.98 -5.33
N MET A 143 -19.70 -7.94 -4.68
CA MET A 143 -19.54 -7.54 -3.28
C MET A 143 -19.28 -6.04 -3.10
N VAL A 144 -19.16 -5.27 -4.18
CA VAL A 144 -18.96 -3.82 -4.08
C VAL A 144 -20.18 -3.17 -3.44
N TYR A 145 -19.97 -2.27 -2.48
CA TYR A 145 -21.05 -1.56 -1.83
C TYR A 145 -21.81 -0.68 -2.84
N PRO A 146 -23.15 -0.63 -2.79
CA PRO A 146 -23.93 0.22 -3.68
C PRO A 146 -23.74 1.71 -3.36
N THR A 147 -23.51 2.04 -2.09
CA THR A 147 -23.31 3.40 -1.59
C THR A 147 -22.25 3.40 -0.49
N PHE A 148 -21.56 4.53 -0.34
CA PHE A 148 -20.61 4.75 0.74
C PHE A 148 -21.26 5.54 1.88
N GLU A 149 -20.86 5.23 3.10
CA GLU A 149 -21.26 5.96 4.29
C GLU A 149 -20.46 7.28 4.41
N PRO A 150 -21.07 8.36 4.93
CA PRO A 150 -20.34 9.55 5.33
C PRO A 150 -19.24 9.19 6.33
N GLN A 151 -18.01 9.68 6.11
CA GLN A 151 -16.81 9.27 6.85
C GLN A 151 -16.75 9.77 8.31
N ASP A 152 -17.78 10.44 8.82
CA ASP A 152 -17.78 11.18 10.09
C ASP A 152 -17.50 10.33 11.35
N SER A 153 -17.61 9.00 11.25
CA SER A 153 -17.42 8.10 12.40
C SER A 153 -16.02 7.50 12.53
N PHE A 154 -15.21 7.50 11.46
CA PHE A 154 -13.90 6.87 11.43
C PHE A 154 -12.81 7.85 11.85
N SER A 155 -11.88 7.35 12.67
CA SER A 155 -10.59 8.01 12.89
C SER A 155 -9.53 6.94 13.06
N GLU A 156 -8.31 7.24 12.61
CA GLU A 156 -7.14 6.39 12.85
C GLU A 156 -6.98 6.12 14.35
N GLU A 157 -7.32 7.09 15.20
CA GLU A 157 -7.33 6.92 16.65
C GLU A 157 -8.16 5.75 17.16
N ARG A 158 -9.41 5.70 16.72
CA ARG A 158 -10.33 4.63 17.08
C ARG A 158 -9.91 3.30 16.45
N SER A 159 -9.32 3.36 15.26
CA SER A 159 -8.80 2.19 14.57
C SER A 159 -7.59 1.57 15.30
N ASP A 160 -6.61 2.39 15.67
CA ASP A 160 -5.43 2.00 16.43
C ASP A 160 -5.85 1.36 17.74
N LEU A 161 -6.80 1.97 18.45
CA LEU A 161 -7.35 1.43 19.68
C LEU A 161 -7.83 -0.02 19.51
N CYS A 162 -8.48 -0.31 18.39
CA CYS A 162 -8.96 -1.65 18.08
C CYS A 162 -7.86 -2.60 17.62
N LEU A 163 -6.85 -2.13 16.89
CA LEU A 163 -5.66 -2.92 16.54
C LEU A 163 -4.85 -3.30 17.79
N VAL A 164 -4.62 -2.36 18.70
CA VAL A 164 -3.93 -2.61 19.98
C VAL A 164 -4.72 -3.59 20.84
N GLN A 165 -6.05 -3.46 20.89
CA GLN A 165 -6.91 -4.43 21.57
C GLN A 165 -6.81 -5.82 20.93
N LEU A 166 -6.83 -5.91 19.59
CA LEU A 166 -6.65 -7.16 18.86
C LEU A 166 -5.30 -7.82 19.14
N LEU A 167 -4.23 -7.02 19.20
CA LEU A 167 -2.87 -7.48 19.44
C LEU A 167 -2.63 -7.95 20.88
N GLY A 168 -3.49 -7.57 21.83
CA GLY A 168 -3.35 -7.90 23.25
C GLY A 168 -2.21 -7.14 23.93
N THR A 169 -1.89 -5.93 23.46
CA THR A 169 -0.71 -5.15 23.88
C THR A 169 -1.07 -3.97 24.78
N ARG A 170 -2.35 -3.81 25.16
CA ARG A 170 -2.73 -2.81 26.15
C ARG A 170 -2.09 -3.12 27.51
N ALA A 171 -1.77 -2.06 28.24
CA ALA A 171 -1.17 -2.14 29.57
C ALA A 171 -2.10 -2.76 30.64
N ASP A 172 -3.36 -3.03 30.32
CA ASP A 172 -4.37 -3.64 31.21
C ASP A 172 -4.32 -5.18 31.24
N GLY A 173 -3.35 -5.81 30.55
CA GLY A 173 -3.26 -7.27 30.46
C GLY A 173 -4.27 -7.90 29.49
N SER A 174 -4.84 -7.10 28.57
CA SER A 174 -5.75 -7.58 27.53
C SER A 174 -5.19 -8.80 26.78
N GLN A 175 -6.02 -9.82 26.64
CA GLN A 175 -5.66 -11.01 25.86
C GLN A 175 -5.85 -10.74 24.36
N PRO A 176 -4.94 -11.24 23.50
CA PRO A 176 -5.07 -11.08 22.06
C PRO A 176 -6.37 -11.71 21.54
N CYS A 177 -6.86 -11.21 20.40
CA CYS A 177 -8.10 -11.64 19.77
C CYS A 177 -9.38 -11.40 20.59
N ARG A 178 -9.33 -10.68 21.72
CA ARG A 178 -10.52 -10.29 22.50
C ARG A 178 -10.95 -8.87 22.17
N LEU A 179 -12.10 -8.73 21.53
CA LEU A 179 -12.64 -7.45 21.06
C LEU A 179 -13.82 -6.98 21.90
N SER A 180 -13.86 -5.66 22.16
CA SER A 180 -15.02 -4.92 22.62
C SER A 180 -16.07 -4.83 21.51
N ASP A 181 -17.33 -4.60 21.89
CA ASP A 181 -18.41 -4.42 20.91
C ASP A 181 -18.18 -3.19 20.03
N PHE A 182 -17.59 -2.13 20.61
CA PHE A 182 -17.13 -0.96 19.86
C PHE A 182 -16.22 -1.36 18.69
N CYS A 183 -15.17 -2.15 18.96
CA CYS A 183 -14.21 -2.54 17.93
C CYS A 183 -14.79 -3.52 16.91
N ARG A 184 -15.69 -4.41 17.33
CA ARG A 184 -16.44 -5.27 16.40
C ARG A 184 -17.23 -4.40 15.44
N THR A 185 -18.06 -3.50 15.96
CA THR A 185 -18.90 -2.62 15.15
C THR A 185 -18.09 -1.72 14.22
N LEU A 186 -17.02 -1.10 14.72
CA LEU A 186 -16.18 -0.22 13.90
C LEU A 186 -15.51 -0.98 12.74
N MET A 187 -14.91 -2.13 13.03
CA MET A 187 -14.11 -2.88 12.05
C MET A 187 -14.94 -3.69 11.06
N THR A 188 -16.25 -3.84 11.31
CA THR A 188 -17.17 -4.53 10.40
C THR A 188 -18.23 -3.62 9.81
N ARG A 189 -18.16 -2.30 10.06
CA ARG A 189 -19.13 -1.35 9.56
C ARG A 189 -19.16 -1.39 8.01
N PRO A 190 -20.33 -1.62 7.38
CA PRO A 190 -20.43 -1.59 5.93
C PRO A 190 -20.29 -0.17 5.37
N GLY A 191 -20.04 -0.05 4.07
CA GLY A 191 -20.02 1.24 3.38
C GLY A 191 -18.77 2.10 3.63
N CYS A 192 -17.74 1.57 4.29
CA CYS A 192 -16.47 2.29 4.43
C CYS A 192 -15.70 2.41 3.11
N SER A 193 -14.99 3.53 2.95
CA SER A 193 -14.12 3.84 1.80
C SER A 193 -12.83 4.51 2.27
N GLY A 194 -11.83 4.59 1.38
CA GLY A 194 -10.52 5.18 1.66
C GLY A 194 -9.86 4.54 2.89
N TYR A 195 -9.25 5.36 3.75
CA TYR A 195 -8.52 4.86 4.92
C TYR A 195 -9.39 4.08 5.92
N CYS A 196 -10.69 4.34 6.03
CA CYS A 196 -11.55 3.47 6.85
C CYS A 196 -11.47 2.02 6.36
N LEU A 197 -11.61 1.83 5.05
CA LEU A 197 -11.60 0.52 4.41
C LEU A 197 -10.22 -0.15 4.53
N SER A 198 -9.14 0.61 4.32
CA SER A 198 -7.76 0.14 4.54
C SER A 198 -7.56 -0.41 5.94
N HIS A 199 -8.02 0.32 6.95
CA HIS A 199 -7.87 -0.09 8.34
C HIS A 199 -8.76 -1.29 8.70
N GLN A 200 -9.96 -1.41 8.12
CA GLN A 200 -10.78 -2.61 8.26
C GLN A 200 -10.06 -3.84 7.71
N LEU A 201 -9.45 -3.76 6.52
CA LEU A 201 -8.67 -4.87 5.98
C LEU A 201 -7.42 -5.16 6.84
N LEU A 202 -6.66 -4.13 7.22
CA LEU A 202 -5.49 -4.26 8.07
C LEU A 202 -5.82 -5.00 9.38
N PHE A 203 -6.96 -4.68 9.99
CA PHE A 203 -7.45 -5.35 11.19
C PHE A 203 -7.62 -6.87 11.00
N PHE A 204 -8.26 -7.30 9.91
CA PHE A 204 -8.42 -8.73 9.62
C PHE A 204 -7.12 -9.41 9.20
N LEU A 205 -6.20 -8.70 8.54
CA LEU A 205 -4.85 -9.20 8.26
C LEU A 205 -4.07 -9.44 9.55
N VAL A 206 -4.06 -8.46 10.46
CA VAL A 206 -3.42 -8.58 11.79
C VAL A 206 -4.04 -9.73 12.58
N ALA A 207 -5.37 -9.88 12.54
CA ALA A 207 -6.07 -10.98 13.21
C ALA A 207 -5.63 -12.35 12.64
N ARG A 208 -5.49 -12.45 11.32
CA ARG A 208 -4.97 -13.66 10.65
C ARG A 208 -3.52 -13.94 11.06
N MET A 209 -2.65 -12.94 11.08
CA MET A 209 -1.24 -13.09 11.50
C MET A 209 -1.12 -13.55 12.96
N ARG A 210 -2.01 -13.05 13.83
CA ARG A 210 -2.14 -13.47 15.23
C ARG A 210 -2.80 -14.83 15.44
N GLY A 211 -3.37 -15.44 14.41
CA GLY A 211 -4.06 -16.73 14.52
C GLY A 211 -5.44 -16.64 15.20
N CYS A 212 -6.10 -15.49 15.14
CA CYS A 212 -7.45 -15.34 15.67
C CYS A 212 -8.46 -16.12 14.81
N THR A 213 -9.19 -17.06 15.42
CA THR A 213 -10.13 -17.96 14.70
C THR A 213 -11.53 -18.04 15.31
N LYS A 214 -11.75 -17.42 16.48
CA LYS A 214 -13.02 -17.51 17.23
C LYS A 214 -13.91 -16.28 17.00
N GLY A 215 -15.22 -16.45 17.24
CA GLY A 215 -16.21 -15.37 17.13
C GLY A 215 -16.21 -14.73 15.74
N LEU A 216 -16.07 -13.40 15.69
CA LEU A 216 -16.01 -12.61 14.45
C LEU A 216 -15.01 -13.17 13.43
N PHE A 217 -13.86 -13.67 13.91
CA PHE A 217 -12.78 -14.11 13.05
C PHE A 217 -13.04 -15.42 12.30
N ARG A 218 -14.13 -16.15 12.62
CA ARG A 218 -14.61 -17.26 11.78
C ARG A 218 -15.00 -16.79 10.39
N GLN A 219 -15.38 -15.53 10.25
CA GLN A 219 -15.79 -14.91 8.99
C GLN A 219 -14.68 -14.04 8.37
N SER A 220 -13.43 -14.14 8.84
CA SER A 220 -12.34 -13.26 8.38
C SER A 220 -12.22 -13.25 6.86
N GLN A 221 -12.29 -14.42 6.20
CA GLN A 221 -12.19 -14.49 4.75
C GLN A 221 -13.36 -13.77 4.05
N ARG A 222 -14.58 -13.86 4.58
CA ARG A 222 -15.74 -13.15 4.04
C ARG A 222 -15.55 -11.64 4.10
N TYR A 223 -15.06 -11.12 5.23
CA TYR A 223 -14.76 -9.70 5.38
C TYR A 223 -13.63 -9.25 4.44
N MET A 224 -12.54 -10.01 4.35
CA MET A 224 -11.45 -9.69 3.43
C MET A 224 -11.90 -9.70 1.96
N ASN A 225 -12.72 -10.66 1.54
CA ASN A 225 -13.32 -10.70 0.20
C ASN A 225 -14.14 -9.43 -0.08
N LEU A 226 -14.98 -9.03 0.87
CA LEU A 226 -15.81 -7.84 0.78
C LEU A 226 -14.95 -6.56 0.68
N PHE A 227 -13.95 -6.41 1.55
CA PHE A 227 -13.11 -5.22 1.58
C PHE A 227 -12.24 -5.12 0.34
N CYS A 228 -11.61 -6.22 -0.10
CA CYS A 228 -10.78 -6.20 -1.30
C CYS A 228 -11.59 -5.99 -2.58
N ALA A 229 -12.85 -6.44 -2.66
CA ALA A 229 -13.74 -6.08 -3.76
C ALA A 229 -13.96 -4.55 -3.84
N ASN A 230 -14.19 -3.90 -2.71
CA ASN A 230 -14.38 -2.46 -2.63
C ASN A 230 -13.07 -1.69 -2.89
N MET A 231 -11.93 -2.19 -2.43
CA MET A 231 -10.61 -1.60 -2.74
C MET A 231 -10.26 -1.72 -4.22
N MET A 232 -10.61 -2.83 -4.87
CA MET A 232 -10.44 -3.01 -6.31
C MET A 232 -11.29 -2.00 -7.09
N ASP A 233 -12.54 -1.77 -6.67
CA ASP A 233 -13.38 -0.71 -7.25
C ASP A 233 -12.76 0.68 -7.10
N LEU A 234 -12.23 1.02 -5.92
CA LEU A 234 -11.52 2.29 -5.70
C LEU A 234 -10.28 2.43 -6.59
N ASN A 235 -9.48 1.36 -6.75
CA ASN A 235 -8.29 1.40 -7.61
C ASN A 235 -8.66 1.55 -9.09
N ARG A 236 -9.73 0.89 -9.56
CA ARG A 236 -10.23 1.08 -10.93
C ARG A 236 -10.72 2.50 -11.17
N ARG A 237 -11.37 3.13 -10.18
CA ARG A 237 -11.74 4.55 -10.26
C ARG A 237 -10.52 5.46 -10.29
N ALA A 238 -9.49 5.17 -9.50
CA ALA A 238 -8.23 5.92 -9.52
C ALA A 238 -7.52 5.81 -10.89
N GLU A 239 -7.50 4.62 -11.50
CA GLU A 239 -7.01 4.42 -12.87
C GLU A 239 -7.83 5.23 -13.89
N ALA A 240 -9.16 5.20 -13.80
CA ALA A 240 -10.05 5.90 -14.72
C ALA A 240 -9.87 7.44 -14.72
N ILE A 241 -9.38 8.01 -13.61
CA ILE A 241 -9.06 9.44 -13.50
C ILE A 241 -7.57 9.74 -13.68
N GLY A 242 -6.79 8.80 -14.23
CA GLY A 242 -5.37 9.02 -14.53
C GLY A 242 -4.45 9.03 -13.31
N TYR A 243 -4.81 8.33 -12.24
CA TYR A 243 -4.00 8.23 -11.01
C TYR A 243 -3.65 9.59 -10.41
N ALA A 244 -4.67 10.47 -10.28
CA ALA A 244 -4.55 11.76 -9.61
C ALA A 244 -3.75 11.63 -8.31
N TYR A 245 -2.83 12.56 -8.05
CA TYR A 245 -1.85 12.43 -6.96
C TYR A 245 -2.48 12.06 -5.60
N GLN A 246 -3.66 12.60 -5.31
CA GLN A 246 -4.40 12.40 -4.05
C GLN A 246 -4.89 10.95 -3.87
N THR A 247 -4.95 10.14 -4.94
CA THR A 247 -5.38 8.74 -4.88
C THR A 247 -4.22 7.75 -4.84
N ARG A 248 -2.99 8.18 -5.21
CA ARG A 248 -1.83 7.28 -5.36
C ARG A 248 -1.46 6.54 -4.08
N ASP A 249 -1.55 7.19 -2.94
CA ASP A 249 -1.26 6.57 -1.64
C ASP A 249 -2.22 5.41 -1.34
N LEU A 250 -3.53 5.68 -1.33
CA LEU A 250 -4.55 4.66 -1.16
C LEU A 250 -4.50 3.58 -2.25
N PHE A 251 -4.13 3.96 -3.47
CA PHE A 251 -3.98 3.01 -4.57
C PHE A 251 -2.89 1.96 -4.29
N MET A 252 -1.70 2.40 -3.87
CA MET A 252 -0.60 1.51 -3.49
C MET A 252 -0.92 0.74 -2.20
N GLU A 253 -1.54 1.39 -1.21
CA GLU A 253 -1.95 0.75 0.04
C GLU A 253 -2.95 -0.39 -0.21
N ASN A 254 -3.94 -0.20 -1.08
CA ASN A 254 -4.89 -1.23 -1.46
C ASN A 254 -4.19 -2.43 -2.11
N ILE A 255 -3.23 -2.19 -3.02
CA ILE A 255 -2.44 -3.24 -3.68
C ILE A 255 -1.62 -4.03 -2.65
N MET A 256 -0.95 -3.32 -1.73
CA MET A 256 -0.19 -3.94 -0.65
C MET A 256 -1.08 -4.83 0.21
N LEU A 257 -2.14 -4.27 0.81
CA LEU A 257 -2.95 -4.97 1.80
C LEU A 257 -3.72 -6.14 1.18
N CYS A 258 -4.37 -5.95 0.03
CA CYS A 258 -5.06 -7.04 -0.65
C CYS A 258 -4.10 -8.07 -1.23
N GLY A 259 -2.92 -7.63 -1.65
CA GLY A 259 -1.83 -8.51 -2.05
C GLY A 259 -1.41 -9.48 -0.95
N ILE A 260 -1.09 -8.97 0.24
CA ILE A 260 -0.81 -9.78 1.45
C ILE A 260 -2.05 -10.63 1.83
N GLY A 261 -3.24 -10.11 1.56
CA GLY A 261 -4.51 -10.81 1.73
C GLY A 261 -4.68 -12.05 0.84
N GLY A 262 -3.94 -12.15 -0.27
CA GLY A 262 -3.99 -13.23 -1.25
C GLY A 262 -4.80 -12.91 -2.51
N PHE A 263 -5.08 -11.63 -2.80
CA PHE A 263 -5.88 -11.22 -3.97
C PHE A 263 -4.97 -10.89 -5.16
N SER A 264 -4.92 -11.79 -6.14
CA SER A 264 -3.95 -11.73 -7.24
C SER A 264 -4.36 -10.82 -8.40
N ASP A 265 -5.52 -10.18 -8.34
CA ASP A 265 -6.05 -9.31 -9.38
C ASP A 265 -5.67 -7.83 -9.20
N PHE A 266 -5.10 -7.46 -8.05
CA PHE A 266 -4.43 -6.16 -7.80
C PHE A 266 -3.08 -6.01 -8.51
N TYR A 267 -2.59 -7.13 -8.97
CA TYR A 267 -1.39 -7.32 -9.72
C TYR A 267 -1.76 -7.16 -11.19
N LYS A 268 -1.50 -5.96 -11.71
CA LYS A 268 -1.63 -5.63 -13.13
C LYS A 268 -0.37 -4.92 -13.61
N LEU A 269 0.19 -5.38 -14.74
CA LEU A 269 1.35 -4.76 -15.38
C LEU A 269 1.22 -3.23 -15.58
N ARG A 270 0.05 -2.75 -16.00
CA ARG A 270 -0.19 -1.30 -16.20
C ARG A 270 -0.18 -0.52 -14.89
N TRP A 271 -0.65 -1.13 -13.80
CA TRP A 271 -0.62 -0.52 -12.48
C TRP A 271 0.83 -0.49 -11.96
N LEU A 272 1.58 -1.56 -12.16
CA LEU A 272 2.99 -1.62 -11.85
C LEU A 272 3.78 -0.52 -12.60
N GLU A 273 3.55 -0.38 -13.90
CA GLU A 273 4.15 0.66 -14.74
C GLU A 273 3.86 2.06 -14.20
N ALA A 274 2.59 2.33 -13.87
CA ALA A 274 2.19 3.59 -13.28
C ALA A 274 2.93 3.85 -11.96
N ILE A 275 2.94 2.88 -11.04
CA ILE A 275 3.63 3.04 -9.75
C ILE A 275 5.13 3.29 -9.94
N LEU A 276 5.80 2.53 -10.81
CA LEU A 276 7.23 2.71 -11.08
C LEU A 276 7.53 4.12 -11.63
N SER A 277 6.64 4.68 -12.44
CA SER A 277 6.80 6.05 -12.98
C SER A 277 6.63 7.15 -11.92
N TRP A 278 5.95 6.87 -10.81
CA TRP A 278 5.79 7.84 -9.72
C TRP A 278 7.04 7.97 -8.84
N GLN A 279 8.00 7.04 -8.94
CA GLN A 279 9.20 7.11 -8.13
C GLN A 279 10.17 8.17 -8.66
N LYS A 280 10.51 9.16 -7.84
CA LYS A 280 11.62 10.06 -8.15
C LYS A 280 12.93 9.29 -8.18
N LEU A 281 13.58 9.28 -9.35
CA LEU A 281 14.76 8.44 -9.60
C LEU A 281 15.97 8.82 -8.74
N GLN A 282 16.13 10.11 -8.40
CA GLN A 282 17.28 10.61 -7.64
C GLN A 282 17.13 10.39 -6.14
N GLU A 283 15.97 10.71 -5.60
CA GLU A 283 15.67 10.55 -4.18
C GLU A 283 15.35 9.09 -3.85
N GLY A 284 14.77 8.36 -4.80
CA GLY A 284 14.21 7.02 -4.63
C GLY A 284 12.76 7.02 -4.18
N CYS A 285 12.08 8.14 -4.44
CA CYS A 285 10.99 8.59 -3.61
C CYS A 285 9.66 8.81 -4.42
N PHE A 286 8.52 8.12 -4.16
CA PHE A 286 7.12 8.34 -4.60
C PHE A 286 6.39 9.60 -4.05
N GLY A 287 7.12 10.68 -3.75
CA GLY A 287 6.53 11.90 -3.17
C GLY A 287 5.73 12.73 -4.17
N ARG A 288 5.33 13.95 -3.79
CA ARG A 288 4.69 14.90 -4.73
C ARG A 288 5.48 15.01 -6.04
N PRO A 289 4.80 14.95 -7.20
CA PRO A 289 5.39 15.35 -8.48
C PRO A 289 6.00 16.75 -8.38
N ALA A 290 6.91 17.08 -9.30
CA ALA A 290 7.36 18.47 -9.41
C ALA A 290 6.17 19.35 -9.83
N ALA A 291 6.20 20.65 -9.48
CA ALA A 291 5.11 21.59 -9.81
C ALA A 291 4.81 21.68 -11.32
N GLU A 292 5.73 21.22 -12.17
CA GLU A 292 5.61 21.17 -13.63
C GLU A 292 4.65 20.06 -14.13
N ASP A 293 4.24 19.12 -13.27
CA ASP A 293 3.32 18.01 -13.60
C ASP A 293 1.86 18.25 -13.14
N GLU A 294 1.53 19.44 -12.62
CA GLU A 294 0.17 19.77 -12.13
C GLU A 294 -0.80 20.22 -13.24
N GLU A 295 -1.08 19.36 -14.22
CA GLU A 295 -2.31 19.50 -15.01
C GLU A 295 -3.43 18.68 -14.39
N LEU A 296 -4.23 19.30 -13.51
CA LEU A 296 -5.47 18.70 -12.99
C LEU A 296 -6.70 19.22 -13.76
N PRO A 297 -7.56 18.35 -14.30
CA PRO A 297 -8.93 18.71 -14.64
C PRO A 297 -9.71 19.10 -13.37
N LYS A 298 -10.40 20.25 -13.41
CA LYS A 298 -11.18 20.85 -12.30
C LYS A 298 -12.43 20.07 -11.85
N ALA A 299 -12.46 18.75 -11.95
CA ALA A 299 -13.69 17.96 -11.83
C ALA A 299 -13.69 16.94 -10.68
N ILE A 300 -13.12 17.23 -9.51
CA ILE A 300 -13.26 16.32 -8.36
C ILE A 300 -13.40 17.09 -7.03
N ASN A 301 -14.50 17.81 -6.83
CA ASN A 301 -14.78 18.45 -5.52
C ASN A 301 -15.46 17.47 -4.53
N TYR A 302 -16.05 16.37 -5.01
CA TYR A 302 -16.78 15.40 -4.18
C TYR A 302 -15.92 14.28 -3.57
N GLN A 303 -14.73 13.97 -4.10
CA GLN A 303 -13.86 12.92 -3.51
C GLN A 303 -12.85 13.45 -2.48
N HIS A 304 -12.68 14.77 -2.35
CA HIS A 304 -11.68 15.36 -1.45
C HIS A 304 -11.90 15.01 0.03
N HIS A 305 -13.14 14.74 0.45
CA HIS A 305 -13.42 14.29 1.82
C HIS A 305 -12.98 12.84 2.07
N PHE A 306 -13.16 11.95 1.10
CA PHE A 306 -12.86 10.52 1.23
C PHE A 306 -11.36 10.18 1.19
N LEU A 307 -10.55 11.05 0.58
CA LEU A 307 -9.11 10.90 0.40
C LEU A 307 -8.30 11.61 1.50
N ARG A 308 -8.95 12.34 2.41
CA ARG A 308 -8.25 13.19 3.40
C ARG A 308 -7.92 12.41 4.66
N ARG A 309 -6.66 11.95 4.75
CA ARG A 309 -6.07 11.41 5.99
C ARG A 309 -6.09 12.46 7.11
N VAL A 310 -6.72 12.15 8.25
CA VAL A 310 -6.59 12.95 9.49
C VAL A 310 -5.33 12.50 10.21
N LYS A 311 -4.22 13.19 9.91
CA LYS A 311 -2.85 12.76 10.21
C LYS A 311 -2.52 12.76 11.70
N ARG A 312 -2.31 11.57 12.26
CA ARG A 312 -1.98 11.34 13.66
C ARG A 312 -0.52 10.90 13.73
N ARG A 313 0.42 11.83 13.97
CA ARG A 313 1.85 11.53 14.29
C ARG A 313 2.76 11.12 13.12
N ASP A 314 2.45 11.55 11.90
CA ASP A 314 3.41 11.52 10.80
C ASP A 314 4.65 12.35 11.15
N LYS A 315 5.83 11.74 11.01
CA LYS A 315 7.08 12.47 10.85
C LYS A 315 7.37 12.54 9.36
N GLN A 316 7.18 13.71 8.77
CA GLN A 316 7.51 13.91 7.37
C GLN A 316 9.01 14.12 7.21
N PHE A 317 9.55 13.52 6.16
CA PHE A 317 10.93 13.71 5.74
C PHE A 317 11.12 15.15 5.21
N THR A 318 11.47 16.11 6.08
CA THR A 318 11.79 17.50 5.71
C THR A 318 13.08 17.62 4.87
N GLY A 319 13.00 18.09 3.64
CA GLY A 319 14.17 18.52 2.86
C GLY A 319 14.78 19.79 3.45
N LEU A 320 16.11 19.83 3.61
CA LEU A 320 16.85 21.05 3.96
C LEU A 320 16.62 22.12 2.88
N ILE A 321 15.76 23.10 3.17
CA ILE A 321 15.74 24.39 2.46
C ILE A 321 16.03 25.47 3.50
N ARG A 322 17.09 26.25 3.25
CA ARG A 322 17.49 27.41 4.05
C ARG A 322 16.30 28.38 4.19
N LYS A 323 16.10 28.87 5.42
CA LYS A 323 15.05 29.81 5.84
C LYS A 323 14.92 31.05 4.95
N THR A 324 13.69 31.37 4.52
CA THR A 324 13.15 32.74 4.43
C THR A 324 11.61 32.74 4.52
N ALA A 325 11.07 33.49 5.49
CA ALA A 325 9.74 34.12 5.67
C ALA A 325 8.41 33.34 5.43
N PRO A 326 7.30 33.72 6.13
CA PRO A 326 6.21 32.80 6.45
C PRO A 326 4.98 32.97 5.54
N GLY A 327 4.36 31.83 5.21
CA GLY A 327 3.04 31.78 4.59
C GLY A 327 3.01 30.85 3.39
N THR A 328 2.72 29.57 3.61
CA THR A 328 1.99 28.65 2.70
C THR A 328 2.07 27.21 3.25
N SER A 329 1.00 26.45 3.00
CA SER A 329 0.72 25.13 3.55
C SER A 329 1.77 24.09 3.17
N ALA A 330 2.43 23.52 4.19
CA ALA A 330 3.48 22.53 4.04
C ALA A 330 2.97 21.20 3.44
N GLU A 331 3.75 20.72 2.47
CA GLU A 331 3.44 19.69 1.50
C GLU A 331 3.89 18.28 1.96
N ARG A 332 3.04 17.27 1.70
CA ARG A 332 3.15 15.90 2.26
C ARG A 332 3.81 14.92 1.29
N THR A 333 4.70 14.07 1.81
CA THR A 333 5.38 12.95 1.14
C THR A 333 4.93 11.62 1.75
N GLU A 334 4.61 10.60 0.94
CA GLU A 334 4.13 9.27 1.40
C GLU A 334 4.82 8.13 0.59
N TYR A 335 5.13 7.01 1.26
CA TYR A 335 5.83 5.81 0.74
C TYR A 335 5.16 4.54 1.23
N ARG A 336 4.59 3.71 0.34
CA ARG A 336 4.35 2.28 0.59
C ARG A 336 4.35 1.43 -0.71
N GLU A 337 5.27 0.46 -0.70
CA GLU A 337 5.30 -0.87 -1.32
C GLU A 337 4.99 -1.14 -2.82
N LEU A 338 5.97 -1.79 -3.46
CA LEU A 338 6.00 -2.38 -4.79
C LEU A 338 6.41 -3.85 -4.62
N ILE A 339 6.11 -4.71 -5.60
CA ILE A 339 6.41 -6.15 -5.75
C ILE A 339 5.39 -7.14 -5.19
N SER A 340 4.60 -7.72 -6.11
CA SER A 340 4.24 -9.15 -6.03
C SER A 340 3.86 -9.76 -7.40
N GLU A 341 4.09 -9.07 -8.51
CA GLU A 341 3.69 -9.57 -9.84
C GLU A 341 4.68 -10.41 -10.61
N VAL A 342 5.94 -10.37 -10.22
CA VAL A 342 6.96 -11.15 -10.94
C VAL A 342 6.92 -12.64 -10.59
N LEU A 343 6.18 -13.01 -9.54
CA LEU A 343 6.16 -14.37 -8.98
C LEU A 343 5.06 -15.27 -9.54
N GLN A 344 4.32 -14.87 -10.57
CA GLN A 344 3.18 -15.65 -11.08
C GLN A 344 3.54 -16.78 -12.06
N GLU A 345 4.63 -17.52 -11.79
CA GLU A 345 4.66 -19.00 -11.94
C GLU A 345 5.42 -19.60 -10.75
#